data_AF-A0A9E5GQK3-F1
#
_entry.id   AF-A0A9E5GQK3-F1
#
_cell.length_a   1.000
_cell.length_b   1.000
_cell.length_c   1.000
_cell.angle_alpha   90.00
_cell.angle_beta   90.00
_cell.angle_gamma   90.00
#
_symmetry.space_group_name_H-M   'P 1'
#
loop_
_entity.id
_entity.type
_entity.pdbx_description
1 polymer ?
#
loop_
_entity_poly.entity_id
_entity_poly.type
_entity_poly.pdbx_seq_one_letter_code
_entity_poly.pdbx_strand_id
1 'polypeptide(L)' 'MLTAVLVQNFFIMDKYDTKNLYFVHFNHKIRPESDQEEQFIRNYFKGTNLICIHRHSSLVTRNNTE' A
#
# COMPACT_ATOMS: atom_id res chain seq x y z
N MET A 1 -2.48 -6.43 4.62
CA MET A 1 -1.76 -7.32 3.67
C MET A 1 -2.50 -8.62 3.40
N LEU A 2 -2.74 -9.48 4.39
CA LEU A 2 -3.36 -10.80 4.19
C LEU A 2 -4.68 -10.78 3.41
N THR A 3 -5.59 -9.86 3.73
CA THR A 3 -6.88 -9.74 3.02
C THR A 3 -6.70 -9.44 1.53
N ALA A 4 -5.78 -8.54 1.17
CA ALA A 4 -5.53 -8.19 -0.22
C ALA A 4 -5.00 -9.40 -1.02
N VAL A 5 -4.17 -10.23 -0.39
CA VAL A 5 -3.66 -11.49 -0.97
C VAL A 5 -4.80 -12.48 -1.22
N LEU A 6 -5.67 -12.68 -0.23
CA LEU A 6 -6.79 -13.61 -0.35
C LEU A 6 -7.76 -13.18 -1.45
N VAL A 7 -8.05 -11.88 -1.54
CA VAL A 7 -8.90 -11.32 -2.59
C VAL A 7 -8.26 -11.52 -3.96
N GLN A 8 -6.97 -11.21 -4.13
CA GLN A 8 -6.27 -11.43 -5.38
C GLN A 8 -6.33 -12.91 -5.82
N ASN A 9 -6.04 -13.82 -4.89
CA ASN A 9 -6.03 -15.26 -5.17
C ASN A 9 -7.40 -15.79 -5.54
N PHE A 10 -8.46 -15.33 -4.87
CA PHE A 10 -9.84 -15.68 -5.21
C PHE A 10 -10.15 -15.35 -6.68
N PHE A 11 -9.86 -14.14 -7.14
CA PHE A 11 -10.10 -13.75 -8.53
C PHE A 11 -9.24 -14.53 -9.54
N ILE A 12 -7.98 -14.81 -9.21
CA ILE A 12 -7.09 -15.60 -10.07
C ILE A 12 -7.59 -17.04 -10.19
N MET A 13 -7.96 -17.67 -9.08
CA MET A 13 -8.43 -19.07 -9.05
C MET A 13 -9.69 -19.26 -9.88
N ASP A 14 -10.61 -18.29 -9.81
CA ASP A 14 -11.86 -18.30 -10.58
C ASP A 14 -11.69 -17.76 -12.01
N LYS A 15 -10.45 -17.50 -12.46
CA LYS A 15 -10.09 -17.04 -13.81
C LYS A 15 -10.76 -15.73 -14.22
N TYR A 16 -11.02 -14.83 -13.27
CA TYR A 16 -11.50 -13.49 -13.56
C TYR A 16 -10.40 -12.64 -14.21
N ASP A 17 -10.81 -11.70 -15.07
CA ASP A 17 -9.91 -10.67 -15.58
C ASP A 17 -9.58 -9.67 -14.46
N THR A 18 -8.31 -9.65 -14.04
CA THR A 18 -7.81 -8.79 -12.95
C THR A 18 -7.35 -7.42 -13.43
N LYS A 19 -7.49 -7.08 -14.73
CA LYS A 19 -7.10 -5.77 -15.27
C LYS A 19 -7.76 -4.59 -14.56
N ASN A 20 -8.97 -4.79 -14.03
CA ASN A 20 -9.73 -3.75 -13.31
C ASN A 20 -9.65 -3.91 -11.77
N LEU A 21 -8.77 -4.77 -11.26
CA LEU A 21 -8.53 -4.91 -9.83
C LEU A 21 -7.45 -3.92 -9.40
N TYR A 22 -7.80 -3.04 -8.47
CA TYR A 22 -6.91 -2.01 -7.94
C TYR A 22 -6.64 -2.28 -6.46
N PHE A 23 -5.36 -2.27 -6.10
CA PHE A 23 -4.91 -2.37 -4.72
C PHE A 23 -4.39 -1.02 -4.26
N VAL A 24 -4.84 -0.57 -3.10
CA VAL A 24 -4.38 0.69 -2.51
C VAL A 24 -3.68 0.37 -1.19
N HIS A 25 -2.42 0.77 -1.07
CA HIS A 25 -1.66 0.70 0.16
C HIS A 25 -1.36 2.09 0.69
N PHE A 26 -1.69 2.34 1.95
CA PHE A 26 -1.34 3.57 2.64
C PHE A 26 -0.08 3.35 3.48
N ASN A 27 1.01 3.99 3.09
CA ASN A 27 2.19 4.08 3.93
C ASN A 27 2.11 5.38 4.75
N HIS A 28 1.77 5.22 6.03
CA HIS A 28 1.62 6.34 6.95
C HIS A 28 2.94 6.90 7.47
N LYS A 29 4.09 6.26 7.16
CA LYS A 29 5.43 6.65 7.61
C LYS A 29 5.54 6.87 9.12
N ILE A 30 4.85 6.03 9.89
CA ILE A 30 4.84 6.10 11.35
C ILE A 30 6.08 5.41 11.93
N ARG A 31 6.58 4.36 11.25
CA ARG A 31 7.71 3.56 11.71
C ARG A 31 8.81 3.50 10.66
N PRO A 32 10.09 3.33 11.04
CA PRO A 32 11.18 3.16 10.08
C PRO A 32 10.98 1.96 9.14
N GLU A 33 10.31 0.91 9.62
CA GLU A 33 10.05 -0.31 8.85
C GLU A 33 8.96 -0.11 7.79
N SER A 34 8.20 1.00 7.83
CA SER A 34 7.12 1.26 6.88
C SER A 34 7.61 1.31 5.42
N ASP A 35 8.83 1.76 5.18
CA ASP A 35 9.43 1.78 3.84
C ASP A 35 9.84 0.37 3.38
N GLN A 36 10.32 -0.48 4.29
CA GLN A 36 10.63 -1.88 3.99
C GLN A 36 9.35 -2.69 3.73
N GLU A 37 8.30 -2.46 4.51
CA GLU A 37 6.97 -3.06 4.30
C GLU A 37 6.42 -2.66 2.93
N GLU A 38 6.47 -1.38 2.57
CA GLU A 38 6.02 -0.93 1.25
C GLU A 38 6.81 -1.62 0.13
N GLN A 39 8.13 -1.74 0.26
CA GLN A 39 8.95 -2.40 -0.76
C GLN A 39 8.54 -3.87 -0.93
N PHE A 40 8.26 -4.58 0.16
CA PHE A 40 7.73 -5.94 0.12
C PHE A 40 6.38 -6.00 -0.61
N ILE A 41 5.47 -5.07 -0.32
CA ILE A 41 4.14 -4.98 -0.94
C ILE A 41 4.26 -4.74 -2.44
N ARG A 42 5.12 -3.81 -2.87
CA ARG A 42 5.37 -3.51 -4.29
C ARG A 42 5.90 -4.71 -5.04
N ASN A 43 6.80 -5.47 -4.41
CA ASN A 43 7.35 -6.69 -5.01
C ASN A 43 6.29 -7.79 -5.12
N TYR A 44 5.46 -7.97 -4.09
CA TYR A 44 4.42 -8.99 -4.06
C TYR A 44 3.34 -8.74 -5.12
N PHE A 45 2.85 -7.50 -5.21
CA PHE A 45 1.79 -7.10 -6.14
C PHE A 45 2.32 -6.67 -7.51
N LYS A 46 3.56 -7.05 -7.87
CA LYS A 46 4.16 -6.70 -9.16
C LYS A 46 3.30 -7.24 -10.31
N GLY A 47 3.01 -6.37 -11.28
CA GLY A 47 2.15 -6.70 -12.42
C GLY A 47 0.65 -6.53 -12.16
N THR A 48 0.25 -6.07 -10.97
CA THR A 48 -1.12 -5.63 -10.67
C THR A 48 -1.21 -4.11 -10.61
N ASN A 49 -2.43 -3.57 -10.56
CA ASN A 49 -2.65 -2.14 -10.38
C ASN A 49 -2.51 -1.76 -8.88
N LEU A 50 -1.27 -1.71 -8.38
CA LEU A 50 -0.97 -1.24 -7.02
C LEU A 50 -0.73 0.28 -7.00
N ILE A 51 -1.46 0.98 -6.14
CA ILE A 51 -1.26 2.39 -5.82
C ILE A 51 -0.77 2.49 -4.38
N CYS A 52 0.39 3.09 -4.17
CA CYS A 52 0.89 3.39 -2.84
C CYS A 52 0.73 4.88 -2.58
N ILE A 53 0.05 5.21 -1.48
CA ILE A 53 -0.19 6.58 -1.04
C ILE A 53 0.63 6.82 0.22
N HIS A 54 1.47 7.84 0.17
CA HIS A 54 2.22 8.29 1.34
C HIS A 54 1.46 9.41 2.04
N ARG A 55 1.39 9.34 3.37
CA ARG A 55 0.96 10.49 4.15
C ARG A 55 2.02 11.59 4.03
N HIS A 56 1.65 12.77 3.54
CA HIS A 56 2.45 13.97 3.74
C HIS A 56 2.55 14.22 5.25
N SER A 57 3.77 14.27 5.79
CA SER A 57 4.06 14.52 7.21
C SER A 57 3.07 15.52 7.81
N SER A 58 2.28 15.07 8.79
CA SER A 58 1.36 15.95 9.54
C SER A 58 2.05 16.67 10.70
N LEU A 59 3.37 16.52 10.87
CA LEU A 59 4.15 17.36 11.76
C LEU A 59 4.49 18.64 11.00
N VAL A 60 3.50 19.53 10.88
CA VAL A 60 3.80 20.96 10.81
C VAL A 60 4.41 21.28 12.16
N THR A 61 5.72 21.51 12.19
CA THR A 61 6.38 22.15 13.33
C THR A 61 5.66 23.48 13.55
N ARG A 62 4.69 23.52 14.47
CA ARG A 62 4.23 24.79 15.02
C ARG A 62 5.41 25.31 15.81
N ASN A 63 6.20 26.17 15.18
CA ASN A 63 7.17 26.99 15.90
C ASN A 63 6.35 27.78 16.91
N ASN A 64 6.40 27.37 18.18
CA ASN A 64 5.93 28.18 19.29
C ASN A 64 6.92 29.35 19.40
N THR A 65 6.65 30.42 18.65
CA THR A 65 7.12 31.76 19.00
C THR A 65 6.29 32.24 20.18
N GLU A 66 6.81 32.06 21.38
CA GLU A 66 6.57 32.93 22.54
C GLU A 66 7.82 33.79 22.77
#